data_AF-A0A9E2R6D4-F1
#
_entry.id   AF-A0A9E2R6D4-F1
#
_cell.length_a   1.000
_cell.length_b   1.000
_cell.length_c   1.000
_cell.angle_alpha   90.00
_cell.angle_beta   90.00
_cell.angle_gamma   90.00
#
_symmetry.space_group_name_H-M   'P 1'
#
loop_
_entity.id
_entity.type
_entity.pdbx_description
1 polymer ?
#
loop_
_entity_poly.entity_id
_entity_poly.type
_entity_poly.pdbx_seq_one_letter_code
_entity_poly.pdbx_strand_id
1 'polypeptide(L)'
;MKTSSAPAPPEPAHRAKARNCFILNQVACPGLGTILAGQRIGYCQVLVAVLGFCLFSGWMVWFIATVLRTLDYPASGHWHWLVLAGGGALFAGAWVWSLFSSLALLDAAKQR
;
A
#
# COMPACT_ATOMS: atom_id res chain seq x y z
N MET A 1 -9.50 47.68 -11.24
CA MET A 1 -9.89 47.03 -9.97
C MET A 1 -9.67 45.52 -10.14
N LYS A 2 -8.79 44.90 -9.34
CA LYS A 2 -8.59 43.44 -9.34
C LYS A 2 -9.66 42.83 -8.44
N THR A 3 -10.64 42.15 -9.01
CA THR A 3 -11.59 41.33 -8.24
C THR A 3 -10.84 40.11 -7.71
N SER A 4 -10.52 40.13 -6.42
CA SER A 4 -10.10 38.95 -5.68
C SER A 4 -11.28 37.99 -5.59
N SER A 5 -11.45 37.11 -6.57
CA SER A 5 -12.36 35.98 -6.47
C SER A 5 -11.77 34.98 -5.47
N ALA A 6 -12.45 34.80 -4.33
CA ALA A 6 -12.15 33.72 -3.41
C ALA A 6 -12.20 32.38 -4.16
N PRO A 7 -11.33 31.40 -3.84
CA PRO A 7 -11.42 30.07 -4.43
C PRO A 7 -12.81 29.51 -4.18
N ALA A 8 -13.50 29.07 -5.23
CA ALA A 8 -14.75 28.35 -5.08
C ALA A 8 -14.51 27.12 -4.20
N PRO A 9 -15.44 26.75 -3.29
CA PRO A 9 -15.25 25.58 -2.46
C PRO A 9 -15.06 24.33 -3.34
N PRO A 10 -14.14 23.42 -3.00
CA PRO A 10 -13.94 22.17 -3.74
C PRO A 10 -15.25 21.43 -3.87
N GLU A 11 -15.54 20.99 -5.09
CA GLU A 11 -16.74 20.23 -5.39
C GLU A 11 -16.83 18.99 -4.47
N PRO A 12 -17.96 18.73 -3.79
CA PRO A 12 -18.11 17.62 -2.84
C PRO A 12 -17.68 16.25 -3.42
N ALA A 13 -17.85 16.08 -4.74
CA ALA A 13 -17.44 14.90 -5.48
C ALA A 13 -15.92 14.66 -5.47
N HIS A 14 -15.10 15.72 -5.51
CA HIS A 14 -13.64 15.61 -5.50
C HIS A 14 -13.13 15.09 -4.16
N ARG A 15 -13.70 15.59 -3.05
CA ARG A 15 -13.37 15.13 -1.70
C ARG A 15 -13.79 13.67 -1.48
N ALA A 16 -14.96 13.28 -1.97
CA ALA A 16 -15.42 11.90 -1.91
C ALA A 16 -14.50 10.95 -2.70
N LYS A 17 -14.06 11.35 -3.90
CA LYS A 17 -13.10 10.59 -4.71
C LYS A 17 -11.76 10.41 -3.97
N ALA A 18 -11.20 11.47 -3.41
CA ALA A 18 -9.93 11.41 -2.68
C ALA A 18 -10.04 10.51 -1.43
N ARG A 19 -11.16 10.57 -0.70
CA ARG A 19 -11.44 9.67 0.42
C ARG A 19 -11.53 8.22 -0.02
N ASN A 20 -12.20 7.93 -1.13
CA ASN A 20 -12.29 6.56 -1.64
C ASN A 20 -10.92 6.03 -2.06
N CYS A 21 -10.08 6.88 -2.68
CA CYS A 21 -8.69 6.51 -3.01
C CYS A 21 -7.88 6.19 -1.75
N PHE A 22 -8.03 6.97 -0.68
CA PHE A 22 -7.41 6.69 0.62
C PHE A 22 -7.87 5.33 1.19
N ILE A 23 -9.18 5.07 1.21
CA ILE A 23 -9.73 3.81 1.74
C ILE A 23 -9.19 2.61 0.95
N LEU A 24 -9.19 2.67 -0.38
CA LEU A 24 -8.67 1.60 -1.23
C LEU A 24 -7.20 1.29 -0.95
N ASN A 25 -6.39 2.33 -0.81
CA ASN A 25 -4.96 2.21 -0.54
C ASN A 25 -4.64 1.59 0.83
N GLN A 26 -5.47 1.85 1.84
CA GLN A 26 -5.21 1.38 3.21
C GLN A 26 -5.91 0.06 3.55
N VAL A 27 -7.09 -0.21 2.98
CA VAL A 27 -7.95 -1.35 3.35
C VAL A 27 -7.89 -2.48 2.33
N ALA A 28 -7.74 -2.17 1.05
CA ALA A 28 -7.77 -3.19 0.00
C ALA A 28 -6.35 -3.61 -0.42
N CYS A 29 -5.66 -2.73 -1.16
CA CYS A 29 -4.29 -2.98 -1.61
C CYS A 29 -3.59 -1.64 -1.90
N PRO A 30 -2.35 -1.47 -1.41
CA PRO A 30 -1.58 -0.27 -1.62
C PRO A 30 -1.37 -0.01 -3.11
N GLY A 31 -1.63 1.21 -3.54
CA GLY A 31 -1.51 1.64 -4.93
C GLY A 31 -2.79 1.56 -5.76
N LEU A 32 -3.83 0.81 -5.35
CA LEU A 32 -5.10 0.77 -6.11
C LEU A 32 -5.79 2.13 -6.17
N GLY A 33 -5.90 2.82 -5.04
CA GLY A 33 -6.42 4.18 -4.97
C GLY A 33 -5.55 5.18 -5.72
N THR A 34 -4.23 4.97 -5.72
CA THR A 34 -3.28 5.79 -6.49
C THR A 34 -3.48 5.63 -8.01
N ILE A 35 -3.72 4.40 -8.49
CA ILE A 35 -4.07 4.12 -9.90
C ILE A 35 -5.44 4.73 -10.25
N LEU A 36 -6.43 4.60 -9.37
CA LEU A 36 -7.76 5.18 -9.57
C LEU A 36 -7.73 6.72 -9.63
N ALA A 37 -6.77 7.33 -8.92
CA ALA A 37 -6.47 8.76 -9.02
C ALA A 37 -5.71 9.15 -10.31
N GLY A 38 -5.36 8.18 -11.17
CA GLY A 38 -4.68 8.37 -12.45
C GLY A 38 -3.16 8.42 -12.35
N GLN A 39 -2.57 8.08 -11.20
CA GLN A 39 -1.13 8.16 -10.99
C GLN A 39 -0.43 6.82 -11.27
N ARG A 40 0.49 6.82 -12.24
CA ARG A 40 1.25 5.62 -12.65
C ARG A 40 2.12 5.03 -11.53
N ILE A 41 2.51 5.84 -10.55
CA ILE A 41 3.29 5.38 -9.38
C ILE A 41 2.56 4.29 -8.58
N GLY A 42 1.23 4.24 -8.67
CA GLY A 42 0.44 3.19 -8.05
C GLY A 42 0.74 1.78 -8.57
N TYR A 43 1.17 1.63 -9.83
CA TYR A 43 1.60 0.32 -10.34
C TYR A 43 2.86 -0.18 -9.63
N CYS A 44 3.80 0.72 -9.32
CA CYS A 44 4.99 0.36 -8.54
C CYS A 44 4.61 -0.04 -7.11
N GLN A 45 3.68 0.68 -6.47
CA GLN A 45 3.17 0.35 -5.14
C GLN A 45 2.52 -1.04 -5.11
N VAL A 46 1.64 -1.33 -6.08
CA VAL A 46 1.01 -2.66 -6.20
C VAL A 46 2.06 -3.73 -6.44
N LEU A 47 3.02 -3.51 -7.33
CA LEU A 47 4.06 -4.50 -7.63
C LEU A 47 4.91 -4.82 -6.39
N VAL A 48 5.39 -3.80 -5.68
CA VAL A 48 6.18 -3.99 -4.45
C VAL A 48 5.37 -4.71 -3.39
N ALA A 49 4.09 -4.36 -3.23
CA ALA A 49 3.21 -5.03 -2.29
C ALA A 49 2.99 -6.51 -2.65
N VAL A 50 2.69 -6.82 -3.91
CA VAL A 50 2.49 -8.20 -4.37
C VAL A 50 3.76 -9.03 -4.16
N LEU A 51 4.93 -8.50 -4.53
CA LEU A 51 6.20 -9.21 -4.33
C LEU A 51 6.49 -9.46 -2.84
N GLY A 52 6.34 -8.44 -1.99
CA GLY A 52 6.51 -8.57 -0.55
C GLY A 52 5.54 -9.59 0.07
N PHE A 53 4.27 -9.53 -0.34
CA PHE A 53 3.22 -10.46 0.10
C PHE A 53 3.54 -11.90 -0.32
N CYS A 54 3.89 -12.13 -1.59
CA CYS A 54 4.22 -13.47 -2.07
C CYS A 54 5.43 -14.07 -1.34
N LEU A 55 6.47 -13.28 -1.08
CA LEU A 55 7.64 -13.71 -0.31
C LEU A 55 7.25 -14.07 1.14
N PHE A 56 6.52 -13.18 1.81
CA PHE A 56 6.10 -13.37 3.20
C PHE A 56 5.15 -14.56 3.35
N SER A 57 4.08 -14.62 2.56
CA SER A 57 3.09 -15.69 2.59
C SER A 57 3.67 -17.01 2.12
N GLY A 58 4.51 -17.02 1.09
CA GLY A 58 5.19 -18.24 0.62
C GLY A 58 6.09 -18.84 1.70
N TRP A 59 6.86 -17.99 2.40
CA TRP A 59 7.65 -18.43 3.55
C TRP A 59 6.76 -18.98 4.66
N MET A 60 5.64 -18.32 4.95
CA MET A 60 4.73 -18.75 6.02
C MET A 60 4.07 -20.10 5.72
N VAL A 61 3.63 -20.31 4.47
CA VAL A 61 3.10 -21.59 4.01
C VAL A 61 4.14 -22.69 4.12
N TRP A 62 5.37 -22.43 3.67
CA TRP A 62 6.48 -23.40 3.81
C TRP A 62 6.76 -23.74 5.28
N PHE A 63 6.80 -22.73 6.15
CA PHE A 63 7.07 -22.90 7.58
C PHE A 63 5.99 -23.77 8.23
N ILE A 64 4.71 -23.42 8.05
CA ILE A 64 3.58 -24.17 8.61
C ILE A 64 3.55 -25.60 8.06
N ALA A 65 3.73 -25.77 6.74
CA ALA A 65 3.74 -27.09 6.13
C ALA A 65 4.87 -27.97 6.67
N THR A 66 6.05 -27.40 6.94
CA THR A 66 7.19 -28.12 7.49
C THR A 66 6.94 -28.54 8.93
N VAL A 67 6.44 -27.62 9.77
CA VAL A 67 6.07 -27.91 11.17
C VAL A 67 5.01 -29.02 11.23
N LEU A 68 3.96 -28.95 10.40
CA LEU A 68 2.92 -29.98 10.41
C LEU A 68 3.41 -31.35 9.92
N ARG A 69 4.41 -31.40 9.04
CA ARG A 69 4.98 -32.65 8.51
C ARG A 69 5.98 -33.30 9.46
N THR A 70 6.79 -32.48 10.14
CA THR A 70 7.90 -32.96 10.98
C THR A 70 7.54 -32.99 12.46
N LEU A 71 6.49 -32.27 12.86
CA LEU A 71 6.12 -31.99 14.26
C LEU A 71 7.27 -31.36 15.05
N ASP A 72 8.19 -30.70 14.34
CA ASP A 72 9.36 -30.04 14.91
C ASP A 72 9.53 -28.64 14.32
N TYR A 73 10.28 -27.79 15.02
CA TYR A 73 10.60 -26.45 14.55
C TYR A 73 11.68 -26.52 13.48
N PRO A 74 11.43 -26.08 12.23
CA PRO A 74 12.43 -26.16 11.18
C PRO A 74 13.65 -25.31 11.55
N ALA A 75 14.83 -25.94 11.51
CA ALA A 75 16.11 -25.23 11.62
C ALA A 75 16.20 -24.20 10.50
N SER A 76 15.95 -22.93 10.85
CA SER A 76 15.91 -21.83 9.90
C SER A 76 17.24 -21.07 9.93
N GLY A 77 18.05 -21.29 8.89
CA GLY A 77 19.27 -20.50 8.67
C GLY A 77 18.95 -19.02 8.42
N HIS A 78 19.99 -18.17 8.43
CA HIS A 78 19.85 -16.72 8.27
C HIS A 78 19.03 -16.30 7.03
N TRP A 79 19.05 -17.10 5.96
CA TRP A 79 18.31 -16.84 4.73
C TRP A 79 16.79 -16.80 4.93
N HIS A 80 16.25 -17.68 5.78
CA HIS A 80 14.81 -17.71 6.07
C HIS A 80 14.35 -16.44 6.77
N TRP A 81 15.16 -15.91 7.69
CA TRP A 81 14.90 -14.64 8.35
C TRP A 81 14.95 -13.47 7.37
N LEU A 82 15.89 -13.48 6.42
CA LEU A 82 15.96 -12.46 5.37
C LEU A 82 14.73 -12.48 4.45
N VAL A 83 14.24 -13.65 4.07
CA VAL A 83 13.03 -13.77 3.24
C VAL A 83 11.79 -13.30 3.99
N LEU A 84 11.63 -13.72 5.25
CA LEU A 84 10.50 -13.31 6.09
C LEU A 84 10.52 -11.79 6.33
N ALA A 85 11.64 -11.27 6.84
CA ALA A 85 11.78 -9.86 7.18
C ALA A 85 11.74 -8.98 5.91
N GLY A 86 12.41 -9.40 4.84
CA GLY A 86 12.44 -8.70 3.56
C GLY A 86 11.06 -8.65 2.89
N GLY A 87 10.36 -9.79 2.82
CA GLY A 87 9.00 -9.85 2.29
C GLY A 87 8.04 -8.97 3.09
N GLY A 88 8.07 -9.09 4.42
CA GLY A 88 7.28 -8.24 5.31
C GLY A 88 7.61 -6.76 5.20
N ALA A 89 8.88 -6.40 5.11
CA ALA A 89 9.32 -5.01 4.97
C ALA A 89 8.92 -4.39 3.63
N LEU A 90 9.03 -5.14 2.52
CA LEU A 90 8.56 -4.68 1.21
C LEU A 90 7.05 -4.44 1.23
N PHE A 91 6.29 -5.38 1.80
CA PHE A 91 4.84 -5.27 1.91
C PHE A 91 4.40 -4.08 2.77
N ALA A 92 4.96 -3.95 3.98
CA ALA A 92 4.68 -2.83 4.87
C ALA A 92 5.15 -1.49 4.29
N GLY A 93 6.32 -1.48 3.64
CA GLY A 93 6.88 -0.31 2.96
C GLY A 93 5.96 0.18 1.84
N ALA A 94 5.37 -0.73 1.06
CA ALA A 94 4.36 -0.36 0.06
C ALA A 94 3.11 0.28 0.69
N TRP A 95 2.66 -0.20 1.85
CA TRP A 95 1.56 0.41 2.61
C TRP A 95 1.88 1.84 3.06
N VAL A 96 3.07 2.03 3.64
CA VAL A 96 3.53 3.35 4.08
C VAL A 96 3.67 4.31 2.90
N TRP A 97 4.22 3.85 1.77
CA TRP A 97 4.31 4.65 0.56
C TRP A 97 2.93 5.05 0.01
N SER A 98 2.02 4.07 -0.06
CA SER A 98 0.63 4.28 -0.50
C SER A 98 -0.12 5.28 0.40
N LEU A 99 0.14 5.27 1.71
CA LEU A 99 -0.37 6.25 2.66
C LEU A 99 0.08 7.67 2.30
N PHE A 100 1.37 7.89 2.04
CA PHE A 100 1.87 9.21 1.62
C PHE A 100 1.22 9.69 0.33
N SER A 101 1.04 8.81 -0.66
CA SER A 101 0.32 9.14 -1.89
C SER A 101 -1.14 9.55 -1.61
N SER A 102 -1.83 8.83 -0.72
CA SER A 102 -3.20 9.18 -0.35
C SER A 102 -3.30 10.51 0.41
N LEU A 103 -2.34 10.82 1.28
CA LEU A 103 -2.29 12.11 1.98
C LEU A 103 -2.07 13.27 1.01
N ALA A 104 -1.19 13.11 0.03
CA ALA A 104 -1.00 14.10 -1.04
C ALA A 104 -2.27 14.32 -1.87
N LEU A 105 -3.02 13.25 -2.18
CA LEU A 105 -4.31 13.35 -2.88
C LEU A 105 -5.37 14.07 -2.04
N LEU A 106 -5.44 13.79 -0.73
CA LEU A 106 -6.37 14.45 0.18
C LEU A 106 -6.04 15.94 0.33
N ASP A 107 -4.76 16.31 0.38
CA ASP A 107 -4.35 17.71 0.44
C ASP A 107 -4.65 18.46 -0.86
N ALA A 108 -4.36 17.85 -2.01
CA ALA A 108 -4.72 18.40 -3.32
C ALA A 108 -6.24 18.60 -3.48
N ALA A 109 -7.05 17.73 -2.87
CA ALA A 109 -8.52 17.85 -2.85
C ALA A 109 -9.05 18.93 -1.91
N LYS A 110 -8.23 19.41 -0.95
CA LYS A 110 -8.59 20.54 -0.07
C LYS A 110 -8.26 21.89 -0.70
N GLN A 111 -7.26 21.93 -1.58
CA GLN A 111 -6.74 23.17 -2.21
C GLN A 111 -7.46 23.54 -3.52
N ARG A 112 -8.16 22.59 -4.15
CA ARG A 112 -9.10 22.83 -5.25
C ARG A 112 -10.46 23.28 -4.73
#